data_AF-A0A7V4SRW1-F1
#
_entry.id   AF-A0A7V4SRW1-F1
#
_cell.length_a   1.000
_cell.length_b   1.000
_cell.length_c   1.000
_cell.angle_alpha   90.00
_cell.angle_beta   90.00
_cell.angle_gamma   90.00
#
_symmetry.space_group_name_H-M   'P 1'
#
loop_
_entity.id
_entity.type
_entity.pdbx_description
1 polymer ?
#
loop_
_entity_poly.entity_id
_entity_poly.type
_entity_poly.pdbx_seq_one_letter_code
_entity_poly.pdbx_strand_id
1 'polypeptide(L)' 'MSFNANGTEYELVYDSTAGILGVIEESSGDVSIYYIREPGGELIARLHPTEGIRYYHFDELGSTRLLTDGSGNVTD' A
#
# COMPACT_ATOMS: atom_id res chain seq x y z
N MET A 1 -4.61 -11.37 -9.71
CA MET A 1 -3.76 -11.28 -10.94
C MET A 1 -2.34 -11.56 -10.51
N SER A 2 -1.54 -12.32 -11.26
CA SER A 2 -0.14 -12.56 -10.90
C SER A 2 0.83 -11.98 -11.94
N PHE A 3 2.01 -11.59 -11.48
CA PHE A 3 3.12 -11.18 -12.32
C PHE A 3 4.45 -11.65 -11.73
N ASN A 4 5.47 -11.79 -12.57
CA ASN A 4 6.82 -12.09 -12.12
C ASN A 4 7.69 -10.82 -12.16
N ALA A 5 8.42 -10.55 -11.09
CA ALA A 5 9.44 -9.52 -11.04
C ALA A 5 10.74 -10.11 -10.47
N ASN A 6 11.82 -10.06 -11.25
CA ASN A 6 13.16 -10.52 -10.86
C ASN A 6 13.20 -11.99 -10.34
N GLY A 7 12.34 -12.87 -10.87
CA GLY A 7 12.28 -14.27 -10.47
C GLY A 7 11.34 -14.55 -9.30
N THR A 8 10.74 -13.53 -8.69
CA THR A 8 9.72 -13.66 -7.65
C THR A 8 8.33 -13.52 -8.28
N GLU A 9 7.42 -14.43 -7.98
CA GLU A 9 6.01 -14.34 -8.37
C GLU A 9 5.22 -13.57 -7.31
N TYR A 10 4.40 -12.63 -7.80
CA TYR A 10 3.54 -11.79 -6.98
C TYR A 10 2.09 -12.05 -7.36
N GLU A 11 1.22 -12.16 -6.35
CA GLU A 11 -0.23 -12.17 -6.51
C GLU A 11 -0.83 -10.88 -5.96
N LEU A 12 -1.76 -10.30 -6.72
CA LEU A 12 -2.46 -9.07 -6.40
C LEU A 12 -3.95 -9.32 -6.21
N VAL A 13 -4.48 -8.81 -5.10
CA VAL A 13 -5.91 -8.72 -4.82
C VAL A 13 -6.37 -7.28 -4.99
N TYR A 14 -7.45 -7.08 -5.74
CA TYR A 14 -8.04 -5.77 -6.00
C TYR A 14 -9.38 -5.62 -5.30
N ASP A 15 -9.70 -4.40 -4.88
CA ASP A 15 -11.06 -4.05 -4.51
C ASP A 15 -11.87 -3.71 -5.77
N SER A 16 -12.79 -4.61 -6.16
CA SER A 16 -13.69 -4.42 -7.30
C SER A 16 -14.90 -3.54 -7.00
N THR A 17 -15.10 -3.16 -5.74
CA THR A 17 -16.23 -2.33 -5.28
C THR A 17 -15.85 -0.86 -5.10
N ALA A 18 -14.55 -0.56 -5.06
CA ALA A 18 -14.04 0.80 -4.99
C ALA A 18 -14.42 1.61 -6.25
N GLY A 19 -14.67 2.91 -6.08
CA GLY A 19 -14.94 3.83 -7.20
C GLY A 19 -13.76 3.93 -8.16
N ILE A 20 -12.55 3.72 -7.65
CA ILE A 20 -11.31 3.58 -8.41
C ILE A 20 -10.68 2.24 -8.03
N LEU A 21 -10.45 1.38 -9.02
CA LEU A 21 -9.82 0.07 -8.81
C LEU A 21 -8.44 0.25 -8.17
N GLY A 22 -8.20 -0.48 -7.08
CA GLY A 22 -6.95 -0.42 -6.34
C GLY A 22 -6.53 -1.78 -5.82
N VAL A 23 -5.21 -2.02 -5.80
CA VAL A 23 -4.62 -3.18 -5.11
C VAL A 23 -4.77 -2.97 -3.61
N ILE A 24 -5.31 -3.98 -2.92
CA ILE A 24 -5.47 -4.02 -1.46
C ILE A 24 -4.50 -4.99 -0.78
N GLU A 25 -3.97 -5.95 -1.53
CA GLU A 25 -2.97 -6.89 -1.06
C GLU A 25 -2.00 -7.24 -2.21
N GLU A 26 -0.72 -7.27 -1.88
CA GLU A 26 0.36 -7.85 -2.67
C GLU A 26 0.98 -8.98 -1.87
N SER A 27 1.01 -10.20 -2.42
CA SER A 27 1.61 -11.36 -1.78
C SER A 27 2.70 -12.00 -2.62
N SER A 28 3.73 -12.51 -1.95
CA SER A 28 4.84 -13.27 -2.54
C SER A 28 5.27 -14.34 -1.55
N GLY A 29 4.89 -15.60 -1.81
CA GLY A 29 5.10 -16.70 -0.87
C GLY A 29 4.34 -16.45 0.44
N ASP A 30 5.05 -16.50 1.58
CA ASP A 30 4.46 -16.28 2.91
C ASP A 30 4.41 -14.79 3.33
N VAL A 31 4.82 -13.87 2.45
CA VAL A 31 4.83 -12.42 2.72
C VAL A 31 3.61 -11.80 2.05
N SER A 32 2.74 -11.17 2.85
CA SER A 32 1.64 -10.31 2.36
C SER A 32 1.82 -8.88 2.83
N ILE A 33 1.69 -7.94 1.89
CA ILE A 33 1.70 -6.49 2.12
C ILE A 33 0.29 -5.98 1.87
N TYR A 34 -0.27 -5.26 2.85
CA TYR A 34 -1.63 -4.72 2.76
C TYR A 34 -1.62 -3.22 2.50
N TYR A 35 -2.56 -2.77 1.68
CA TYR A 35 -2.72 -1.37 1.31
C TYR A 35 -4.08 -0.85 1.78
N ILE A 36 -4.05 0.24 2.54
CA ILE A 36 -5.25 0.92 3.04
C ILE A 36 -5.47 2.14 2.15
N ARG A 37 -6.66 2.25 1.56
CA ARG A 37 -6.99 3.28 0.58
C ARG A 37 -8.27 4.01 0.92
N GLU A 38 -8.37 5.26 0.49
CA GLU A 38 -9.64 5.99 0.46
C GLU A 38 -10.56 5.42 -0.62
N PRO A 39 -11.88 5.67 -0.55
CA PRO A 39 -12.81 5.33 -1.63
C PRO A 39 -12.43 5.95 -2.98
N GLY A 40 -11.71 7.09 -2.96
CA GLY A 40 -11.12 7.76 -4.13
C GLY A 40 -9.84 7.10 -4.66
N GLY A 41 -9.35 6.03 -4.02
CA GLY A 41 -8.18 5.28 -4.44
C GLY A 41 -6.85 5.80 -3.89
N GLU A 42 -6.82 6.94 -3.20
CA GLU A 42 -5.61 7.44 -2.54
C GLU A 42 -5.06 6.43 -1.52
N LEU A 43 -3.73 6.25 -1.49
CA LEU A 43 -3.08 5.29 -0.60
C LEU A 43 -2.80 5.92 0.76
N ILE A 44 -3.57 5.57 1.79
CA ILE A 44 -3.40 6.11 3.14
C ILE A 44 -2.21 5.46 3.86
N ALA A 45 -2.09 4.14 3.73
CA ALA A 45 -1.07 3.39 4.46
C ALA A 45 -0.71 2.06 3.80
N ARG A 46 0.49 1.59 4.11
CA ARG A 46 1.00 0.27 3.73
C ARG A 46 1.45 -0.48 4.97
N LEU A 47 0.97 -1.70 5.17
CA LEU A 47 1.43 -2.61 6.23
C LEU A 47 2.34 -3.68 5.65
N HIS A 48 3.62 -3.66 6.04
CA HIS A 48 4.57 -4.71 5.75
C HIS A 48 4.73 -5.62 6.98
N PRO A 49 4.81 -6.96 6.84
CA PRO A 49 4.83 -7.87 7.97
C PRO A 49 6.09 -7.73 8.83
N THR A 50 7.21 -7.28 8.26
CA THR A 50 8.48 -7.08 8.98
C THR A 50 8.86 -5.61 9.19
N GLU A 51 8.45 -4.70 8.30
CA GLU A 51 8.81 -3.27 8.42
C GLU A 51 7.74 -2.47 9.18
N GLY A 52 6.60 -3.09 9.49
CA GLY A 52 5.47 -2.43 10.13
C GLY A 52 4.67 -1.56 9.15
N ILE A 53 3.83 -0.71 9.73
CA ILE A 53 2.97 0.20 8.99
C ILE A 53 3.71 1.49 8.64
N ARG A 54 3.47 2.00 7.43
CA ARG A 54 3.86 3.34 6.98
C ARG A 54 2.62 4.11 6.57
N TYR A 55 2.56 5.38 6.97
CA TYR A 55 1.48 6.30 6.62
C TYR A 55 1.97 7.32 5.60
N TYR A 56 1.13 7.61 4.61
CA TYR A 56 1.38 8.61 3.58
C TYR A 56 0.55 9.86 3.92
N HIS A 57 1.21 11.00 4.03
CA HIS A 57 0.55 12.28 4.32
C HIS A 57 0.48 13.11 3.06
N PHE A 58 -0.73 13.58 2.74
CA PHE A 58 -1.00 14.30 1.49
C PHE A 58 -1.25 15.79 1.76
N ASP A 59 -0.94 16.62 0.76
CA ASP A 59 -1.51 17.96 0.71
C ASP A 59 -2.92 17.96 0.11
N GLU A 60 -3.56 19.12 0.09
CA GLU A 60 -4.92 19.30 -0.47
C GLU A 60 -5.01 19.02 -1.98
N LEU A 61 -3.87 18.88 -2.67
CA LEU A 61 -3.81 18.53 -4.09
C LEU A 61 -3.55 17.02 -4.31
N GLY A 62 -3.47 16.23 -3.24
CA GLY A 62 -3.21 14.79 -3.29
C GLY A 62 -1.74 14.41 -3.48
N SER A 63 -0.81 15.35 -3.36
CA SER A 63 0.62 15.05 -3.42
C SER A 63 1.11 14.53 -2.08
N THR A 64 1.83 13.40 -2.06
CA THR A 64 2.50 12.91 -0.85
C THR A 64 3.59 13.89 -0.43
N ARG A 65 3.54 14.34 0.83
CA ARG A 65 4.47 15.32 1.41
C ARG A 65 5.40 14.73 2.45
N LEU A 66 4.98 13.66 3.10
CA LEU A 66 5.66 13.08 4.25
C LEU A 66 5.28 11.61 4.39
N LEU A 67 6.24 10.78 4.81
CA LEU A 67 5.97 9.44 5.32
C LEU A 67 6.28 9.35 6.81
N THR A 68 5.43 8.65 7.55
CA THR A 68 5.70 8.32 8.96
C THR A 68 5.61 6.82 9.23
N ASP A 69 6.38 6.36 10.22
CA ASP A 69 6.30 5.01 10.75
C ASP A 69 5.07 4.82 11.68
N GLY A 70 4.90 3.60 12.19
CA GLY A 70 3.84 3.25 13.15
C GLY A 70 3.89 3.98 14.50
N SER A 71 5.02 4.61 14.82
CA SER A 71 5.20 5.42 16.04
C SER A 71 5.01 6.93 15.77
N GLY A 72 4.76 7.32 14.52
CA GLY A 72 4.60 8.71 14.10
C GLY A 72 5.91 9.44 13.81
N ASN A 73 7.05 8.74 13.77
CA ASN A 73 8.32 9.37 13.37
C ASN A 73 8.35 9.58 11.85
N VAL A 74 8.87 10.72 11.43
CA VAL A 74 9.12 11.02 10.01
C VAL A 74 10.22 10.12 9.48
N THR A 75 9.97 9.47 8.34
CA THR A 75 10.94 8.58 7.67
C THR A 75 11.41 9.08 6.31
N ASP A 76 10.61 9.93 5.65
CA ASP A 76 10.91 10.57 4.36
C ASP A 76 10.13 11.89 4.26
#